data_AF-A0A5N9HV97-F1
#
_entry.id   AF-A0A5N9HV97-F1
#
_cell.length_a   1.000
_cell.length_b   1.000
_cell.length_c   1.000
_cell.angle_alpha   90.00
_cell.angle_beta   90.00
_cell.angle_gamma   90.00
#
_symmetry.space_group_name_H-M   'P 1'
#
loop_
_entity.id
_entity.type
_entity.pdbx_description
1 polymer ?
#
loop_
_entity_poly.entity_id
_entity_poly.type
_entity_poly.pdbx_seq_one_letter_code
_entity_poly.pdbx_strand_id
1 'polypeptide(L)'
;DKAYVSRYARGRDYHKLIRKRLQLLADKIEEVAGAFGYRAFVDSAPVLERALAEKSGIGWIGKNTMLINKHAGSWFFLGELFTDLPLPIDEQDSGHCGTCTACLDVCPTGAFVGPNVLDARRCISYLTIELRGPIPEELRKPMGNRIFGCDDCQLVCPWNKFTQVSKEADFSPRNNLDDAKLIELFNWTEQEFFLKTRGSAIRRIGYECWLRNIAVALGNGETNKETISALKSSLNHPSKLVREHVEWALRQHGQSTE
;
A
#
# COMPACT_ATOMS: atom_id res chain seq x y z
N ASP A 1 -0.82 2.75 19.98
CA ASP A 1 0.66 2.89 19.86
C ASP A 1 1.28 2.09 18.70
N LYS A 2 0.59 1.05 18.18
CA LYS A 2 1.05 0.24 17.05
C LYS A 2 0.99 0.96 15.70
N ALA A 3 1.96 0.68 14.84
CA ALA A 3 1.99 1.16 13.47
C ALA A 3 1.16 0.24 12.56
N TYR A 4 0.49 0.82 11.57
CA TYR A 4 -0.15 0.06 10.51
C TYR A 4 0.62 0.21 9.19
N VAL A 5 1.15 -0.92 8.72
CA VAL A 5 1.69 -1.10 7.38
C VAL A 5 0.73 -2.00 6.60
N SER A 6 0.33 -1.56 5.42
CA SER A 6 -0.53 -2.32 4.52
C SER A 6 0.05 -3.72 4.27
N ARG A 7 -0.83 -4.72 4.24
CA ARG A 7 -0.47 -6.15 4.25
C ARG A 7 0.47 -6.53 3.12
N TYR A 8 0.34 -5.91 1.94
CA TYR A 8 1.17 -6.25 0.79
C TYR A 8 2.65 -5.84 0.95
N ALA A 9 2.96 -4.91 1.86
CA ALA A 9 4.28 -4.30 1.98
C ALA A 9 5.12 -4.82 3.17
N ARG A 10 4.57 -5.72 3.98
CA ARG A 10 5.22 -6.24 5.20
C ARG A 10 6.37 -7.21 4.91
N GLY A 11 6.30 -7.90 3.78
CA GLY A 11 7.30 -8.86 3.34
C GLY A 11 8.33 -8.28 2.38
N ARG A 12 8.85 -9.15 1.50
CA ARG A 12 9.67 -8.76 0.36
C ARG A 12 8.81 -8.13 -0.73
N ASP A 13 9.47 -7.33 -1.53
CA ASP A 13 8.88 -6.65 -2.66
C ASP A 13 8.34 -7.64 -3.70
N TYR A 14 7.02 -7.60 -3.92
CA TYR A 14 6.31 -8.51 -4.81
C TYR A 14 6.80 -8.43 -6.25
N HIS A 15 7.27 -7.26 -6.71
CA HIS A 15 7.74 -7.04 -8.08
C HIS A 15 8.75 -8.11 -8.51
N LYS A 16 9.71 -8.45 -7.63
CA LYS A 16 10.76 -9.42 -7.93
C LYS A 16 10.20 -10.83 -8.08
N LEU A 17 9.31 -11.23 -7.16
CA LEU A 17 8.74 -12.56 -7.16
C LEU A 17 7.79 -12.76 -8.35
N ILE A 18 6.87 -11.83 -8.59
CA ILE A 18 5.89 -11.93 -9.67
C ILE A 18 6.60 -11.90 -11.02
N ARG A 19 7.58 -11.01 -11.24
CA ARG A 19 8.36 -10.98 -12.48
C ARG A 19 9.10 -12.29 -12.74
N LYS A 20 9.68 -12.91 -11.70
CA LYS A 20 10.31 -14.24 -11.83
C LYS A 20 9.29 -15.31 -12.24
N ARG A 21 8.08 -15.29 -11.67
CA ARG A 21 7.01 -16.24 -12.02
C ARG A 21 6.51 -16.05 -13.45
N LEU A 22 6.39 -14.80 -13.91
CA LEU A 22 6.04 -14.48 -15.30
C LEU A 22 7.11 -14.96 -16.28
N GLN A 23 8.39 -14.82 -15.93
CA GLN A 23 9.48 -15.38 -16.74
C GLN A 23 9.38 -16.89 -16.86
N LEU A 24 9.18 -17.60 -15.73
CA LEU A 24 8.99 -19.06 -15.75
C LEU A 24 7.75 -19.49 -16.54
N LEU A 25 6.71 -18.65 -16.63
CA LEU A 25 5.56 -18.90 -17.49
C LEU A 25 5.93 -18.74 -18.97
N ALA A 26 6.68 -17.70 -19.32
CA ALA A 26 7.16 -17.50 -20.69
C ALA A 26 8.04 -18.66 -21.16
N ASP A 27 8.98 -19.11 -20.32
CA ASP A 27 9.86 -20.25 -20.62
C ASP A 27 9.03 -21.52 -20.93
N LYS A 28 7.98 -21.79 -20.14
CA LYS A 28 7.06 -22.92 -20.37
C LYS A 28 6.23 -22.79 -21.64
N ILE A 29 5.84 -21.58 -22.01
CA ILE A 29 5.13 -21.33 -23.26
C ILE A 29 6.08 -21.58 -24.44
N GLU A 30 7.33 -21.12 -24.34
CA GLU A 30 8.36 -21.32 -25.36
C GLU A 30 8.68 -22.81 -25.59
N GLU A 31 8.70 -23.63 -24.53
CA GLU A 31 8.85 -25.09 -24.62
C GLU A 31 7.76 -25.77 -25.48
N VAL A 32 6.56 -25.18 -25.56
CA VAL A 32 5.41 -25.76 -26.26
C VAL A 32 5.17 -25.11 -27.63
N ALA A 33 5.26 -23.78 -27.71
CA ALA A 33 4.95 -22.99 -28.90
C ALA A 33 6.18 -22.67 -29.76
N GLY A 34 7.39 -22.94 -29.27
CA GLY A 34 8.64 -22.45 -29.84
C GLY A 34 8.87 -20.97 -29.51
N ALA A 35 9.90 -20.39 -30.13
CA ALA A 35 10.27 -19.00 -29.92
C ALA A 35 9.10 -18.05 -30.29
N PHE A 36 8.78 -17.13 -29.38
CA PHE A 36 7.70 -16.16 -29.53
C PHE A 36 8.06 -14.82 -28.89
N GLY A 37 7.41 -13.74 -29.30
CA GLY A 37 7.62 -12.41 -28.72
C GLY A 37 6.84 -12.27 -27.42
N TYR A 38 7.51 -11.87 -26.33
CA TYR A 38 6.82 -11.55 -25.08
C TYR A 38 7.47 -10.42 -24.27
N ARG A 39 6.68 -9.85 -23.36
CA ARG A 39 7.16 -8.90 -22.35
C ARG A 39 6.36 -9.03 -21.05
N ALA A 40 7.07 -9.22 -19.95
CA ALA A 40 6.47 -9.33 -18.62
C ALA A 40 6.41 -7.97 -17.89
N PHE A 41 5.27 -7.66 -17.28
CA PHE A 41 5.04 -6.45 -16.49
C PHE A 41 4.42 -6.77 -15.12
N VAL A 42 4.74 -5.90 -14.15
CA VAL A 42 4.24 -5.90 -12.76
C VAL A 42 4.45 -4.48 -12.22
N ASP A 43 3.37 -3.72 -11.99
CA ASP A 43 3.14 -2.38 -11.40
C ASP A 43 3.99 -1.22 -11.92
N SER A 44 5.23 -1.47 -12.31
CA SER A 44 6.24 -0.47 -12.67
C SER A 44 6.18 0.00 -14.13
N ALA A 45 5.17 -0.43 -14.90
CA ALA A 45 5.04 -0.09 -16.32
C ALA A 45 3.79 0.76 -16.56
N PRO A 46 3.75 1.60 -17.62
CA PRO A 46 2.59 2.43 -17.95
C PRO A 46 1.46 1.59 -18.58
N VAL A 47 0.99 0.59 -17.83
CA VAL A 47 -0.05 -0.37 -18.22
C VAL A 47 -1.17 -0.28 -17.19
N LEU A 48 -2.42 -0.24 -17.66
CA LEU A 48 -3.60 -0.28 -16.79
C LEU A 48 -3.93 -1.72 -16.40
N GLU A 49 -3.08 -2.29 -15.54
CA GLU A 49 -3.10 -3.70 -15.10
C GLU A 49 -4.50 -4.19 -14.69
N ARG A 50 -5.18 -3.44 -13.84
CA ARG A 50 -6.52 -3.79 -13.36
C ARG A 50 -7.56 -3.84 -14.48
N ALA A 51 -7.47 -2.93 -15.45
CA ALA A 51 -8.38 -2.92 -16.59
C ALA A 51 -8.11 -4.09 -17.54
N LEU A 52 -6.85 -4.50 -17.70
CA LEU A 52 -6.50 -5.71 -18.47
C LEU A 52 -6.98 -6.98 -17.76
N ALA A 53 -6.77 -7.06 -16.45
CA ALA A 53 -7.19 -8.22 -15.66
C ALA A 53 -8.73 -8.36 -15.58
N GLU A 54 -9.46 -7.24 -15.59
CA GLU A 54 -10.92 -7.26 -15.75
C GLU A 54 -11.32 -7.82 -17.12
N LYS A 55 -10.70 -7.32 -18.20
CA LYS A 55 -10.97 -7.79 -19.57
C LYS A 55 -10.63 -9.27 -19.78
N SER A 56 -9.64 -9.80 -19.06
CA SER A 56 -9.25 -11.21 -19.14
C SER A 56 -10.09 -12.12 -18.23
N GLY A 57 -11.19 -11.65 -17.67
CA GLY A 57 -12.09 -12.47 -16.84
C GLY A 57 -11.54 -12.91 -15.48
N ILE A 58 -10.39 -12.36 -15.03
CA ILE A 58 -9.81 -12.73 -13.72
C ILE A 58 -10.69 -12.21 -12.57
N GLY A 59 -11.51 -11.20 -12.82
CA GLY A 59 -12.44 -10.65 -11.86
C GLY A 59 -13.13 -9.40 -12.38
N TRP A 60 -13.67 -8.60 -11.46
CA TRP A 60 -14.33 -7.33 -11.76
C TRP A 60 -13.75 -6.18 -10.94
N ILE A 61 -13.88 -4.94 -11.41
CA ILE A 61 -13.49 -3.78 -10.62
C ILE A 61 -14.58 -3.43 -9.60
N GLY A 62 -14.25 -3.58 -8.32
CA GLY A 62 -15.14 -3.22 -7.22
C GLY A 62 -15.30 -1.71 -7.06
N LYS A 63 -16.33 -1.27 -6.32
CA LYS A 63 -16.56 0.16 -6.02
C LYS A 63 -15.37 0.84 -5.34
N ASN A 64 -14.50 0.06 -4.68
CA ASN A 64 -13.24 0.52 -4.09
C ASN A 64 -12.07 0.62 -5.08
N THR A 65 -12.30 0.45 -6.39
CA THR A 65 -11.32 0.43 -7.49
C THR A 65 -10.33 -0.74 -7.51
N MET A 66 -10.47 -1.72 -6.62
CA MET A 66 -9.67 -2.94 -6.65
C MET A 66 -10.26 -3.96 -7.61
N LEU A 67 -9.41 -4.77 -8.25
CA LEU A 67 -9.87 -5.99 -8.89
C LEU A 67 -10.27 -6.99 -7.80
N ILE A 68 -11.45 -7.57 -7.93
CA ILE A 68 -12.00 -8.58 -7.02
C ILE A 68 -12.24 -9.85 -7.82
N ASN A 69 -11.76 -10.96 -7.29
CA ASN A 69 -11.98 -12.30 -7.79
C ASN A 69 -12.96 -13.04 -6.86
N LYS A 70 -13.90 -13.79 -7.44
CA LYS A 70 -14.96 -14.51 -6.72
C LYS A 70 -14.42 -15.52 -5.68
N HIS A 71 -13.25 -16.09 -5.93
CA HIS A 71 -12.65 -17.15 -5.11
C HIS A 71 -11.43 -16.68 -4.29
N ALA A 72 -10.80 -15.57 -4.67
CA ALA A 72 -9.60 -15.06 -4.00
C ALA A 72 -9.81 -13.72 -3.26
N GLY A 73 -10.95 -13.06 -3.44
CA GLY A 73 -11.17 -11.70 -2.92
C GLY A 73 -10.34 -10.69 -3.71
N SER A 74 -9.61 -9.81 -3.03
CA SER A 74 -8.77 -8.76 -3.64
C SER A 74 -7.32 -8.79 -3.11
N TRP A 75 -6.97 -9.82 -2.33
CA TRP A 75 -5.65 -9.98 -1.71
C TRP A 75 -4.72 -10.82 -2.59
N PHE A 76 -4.45 -10.32 -3.79
CA PHE A 76 -3.50 -10.91 -4.72
C PHE A 76 -2.75 -9.82 -5.48
N PHE A 77 -1.64 -10.20 -6.12
CA PHE A 77 -0.89 -9.32 -7.00
C PHE A 77 -1.27 -9.59 -8.45
N LEU A 78 -1.21 -8.55 -9.27
CA LEU A 78 -1.34 -8.64 -10.71
C LEU A 78 0.03 -8.73 -11.37
N GLY A 79 0.04 -9.28 -12.58
CA GLY A 79 1.19 -9.30 -13.46
C GLY A 79 0.75 -9.77 -14.83
N GLU A 80 1.29 -9.14 -15.86
CA GLU A 80 0.89 -9.35 -17.25
C GLU A 80 2.05 -9.92 -18.05
N LEU A 81 1.73 -10.89 -18.92
CA LEU A 81 2.63 -11.37 -19.95
C LEU A 81 2.05 -10.97 -21.31
N PHE A 82 2.59 -9.91 -21.90
CA PHE A 82 2.25 -9.53 -23.27
C PHE A 82 2.87 -10.53 -24.22
N THR A 83 2.14 -10.92 -25.26
CA THR A 83 2.58 -11.92 -26.23
C THR A 83 2.07 -11.59 -27.63
N ASP A 84 2.80 -12.01 -28.66
CA ASP A 84 2.37 -12.00 -30.06
C ASP A 84 1.62 -13.28 -30.49
N LEU A 85 1.47 -14.25 -29.58
CA LEU A 85 0.71 -15.46 -29.83
C LEU A 85 -0.78 -15.13 -30.02
N PRO A 86 -1.45 -15.71 -31.04
CA PRO A 86 -2.86 -15.46 -31.32
C PRO A 86 -3.76 -16.29 -30.39
N LEU A 87 -3.75 -15.95 -29.10
CA LEU A 87 -4.57 -16.63 -28.09
C LEU A 87 -6.05 -16.24 -28.21
N PRO A 88 -6.98 -17.17 -27.90
CA PRO A 88 -8.38 -16.81 -27.76
C PRO A 88 -8.57 -15.77 -26.64
N ILE A 89 -9.56 -14.92 -26.79
CA ILE A 89 -9.88 -13.88 -25.80
C ILE A 89 -10.89 -14.45 -24.80
N ASP A 90 -10.59 -14.30 -23.51
CA ASP A 90 -11.49 -14.68 -22.43
C ASP A 90 -12.70 -13.74 -22.33
N GLU A 91 -13.79 -14.24 -21.74
CA GLU A 91 -14.96 -13.43 -21.43
C GLU A 91 -14.75 -12.66 -20.11
N GLN A 92 -15.15 -11.38 -20.12
CA GLN A 92 -15.11 -10.52 -18.94
C GLN A 92 -16.15 -10.97 -17.91
N ASP A 93 -15.78 -10.99 -16.61
CA ASP A 93 -16.73 -11.26 -15.52
C ASP A 93 -17.66 -10.06 -15.28
N SER A 94 -18.85 -10.35 -14.77
CA SER A 94 -19.83 -9.35 -14.35
C SER A 94 -19.47 -8.73 -12.99
N GLY A 95 -19.96 -7.53 -12.71
CA GLY A 95 -19.72 -6.86 -11.42
C GLY A 95 -20.59 -7.41 -10.29
N HIS A 96 -19.98 -7.84 -9.18
CA HIS A 96 -20.71 -8.48 -8.05
C HIS A 96 -20.82 -7.62 -6.77
N CYS A 97 -20.69 -6.30 -6.86
CA CYS A 97 -20.84 -5.42 -5.69
C CYS A 97 -22.30 -5.22 -5.25
N GLY A 98 -23.27 -5.30 -6.18
CA GLY A 98 -24.66 -4.99 -5.91
C GLY A 98 -24.87 -3.63 -5.24
N THR A 99 -25.72 -3.58 -4.21
CA THR A 99 -26.02 -2.36 -3.43
C THR A 99 -24.97 -2.04 -2.36
N CYS A 100 -23.99 -2.90 -2.11
CA CYS A 100 -22.99 -2.72 -1.04
C CYS A 100 -22.18 -1.42 -1.22
N THR A 101 -22.01 -0.64 -0.15
CA THR A 101 -21.21 0.60 -0.10
C THR A 101 -20.14 0.59 0.99
N ALA A 102 -19.95 -0.53 1.70
CA ALA A 102 -19.11 -0.61 2.90
C ALA A 102 -17.70 0.00 2.75
N CYS A 103 -17.06 -0.20 1.59
CA CYS A 103 -15.73 0.34 1.30
C CYS A 103 -15.70 1.87 1.10
N LEU A 104 -16.80 2.45 0.61
CA LEU A 104 -16.97 3.89 0.46
C LEU A 104 -17.19 4.50 1.84
N ASP A 105 -18.06 3.87 2.64
CA ASP A 105 -18.47 4.35 3.96
C ASP A 105 -17.33 4.32 4.99
N VAL A 106 -16.45 3.31 4.93
CA VAL A 106 -15.33 3.18 5.89
C VAL A 106 -14.13 4.07 5.55
N CYS A 107 -14.05 4.61 4.33
CA CYS A 107 -12.85 5.31 3.88
C CYS A 107 -12.57 6.54 4.76
N PRO A 108 -11.49 6.57 5.57
CA PRO A 108 -11.38 7.57 6.64
C PRO A 108 -11.30 9.01 6.13
N THR A 109 -10.73 9.19 4.94
CA THR A 109 -10.57 10.50 4.30
C THR A 109 -11.68 10.80 3.29
N GLY A 110 -12.67 9.92 3.12
CA GLY A 110 -13.68 10.06 2.07
C GLY A 110 -13.05 10.19 0.69
N ALA A 111 -12.04 9.36 0.38
CA ALA A 111 -11.32 9.43 -0.89
C ALA A 111 -12.15 8.96 -2.08
N PHE A 112 -13.21 8.18 -1.85
CA PHE A 112 -14.14 7.82 -2.90
C PHE A 112 -15.21 8.90 -3.06
N VAL A 113 -15.20 9.61 -4.18
CA VAL A 113 -16.23 10.62 -4.52
C VAL A 113 -17.48 9.98 -5.15
N GLY A 114 -17.39 8.69 -5.47
CA GLY A 114 -18.47 7.85 -5.97
C GLY A 114 -17.99 6.39 -6.14
N PRO A 115 -18.90 5.46 -6.48
CA PRO A 115 -18.51 4.09 -6.80
C PRO A 115 -17.51 4.09 -7.96
N ASN A 116 -16.39 3.38 -7.79
CA ASN A 116 -15.32 3.26 -8.79
C ASN A 116 -14.57 4.58 -9.09
N VAL A 117 -14.81 5.65 -8.34
CA VAL A 117 -14.15 6.95 -8.53
C VAL A 117 -13.39 7.35 -7.28
N LEU A 118 -12.05 7.28 -7.36
CA LEU A 118 -11.13 7.60 -6.27
C LEU A 118 -10.41 8.93 -6.53
N ASP A 119 -10.52 9.88 -5.61
CA ASP A 119 -9.59 11.01 -5.54
C ASP A 119 -8.30 10.56 -4.83
N ALA A 120 -7.27 10.27 -5.62
CA ALA A 120 -5.97 9.83 -5.12
C ALA A 120 -5.36 10.84 -4.13
N ARG A 121 -5.61 12.14 -4.27
CA ARG A 121 -5.04 13.17 -3.38
C ARG A 121 -5.55 13.06 -1.94
N ARG A 122 -6.67 12.36 -1.73
CA ARG A 122 -7.25 12.07 -0.42
C ARG A 122 -6.96 10.64 0.05
N CYS A 123 -6.55 9.74 -0.86
CA CYS A 123 -6.32 8.34 -0.54
C CYS A 123 -5.09 8.19 0.37
N ILE A 124 -5.27 7.60 1.56
CA ILE A 124 -4.17 7.38 2.52
C ILE A 124 -3.02 6.59 1.89
N SER A 125 -3.32 5.64 1.00
CA SER A 125 -2.30 4.89 0.27
C SER A 125 -1.41 5.82 -0.57
N TYR A 126 -2.01 6.72 -1.35
CA TYR A 126 -1.28 7.71 -2.13
C TYR A 126 -0.52 8.70 -1.23
N LEU A 127 -1.15 9.22 -0.17
CA LEU A 127 -0.53 10.16 0.77
C LEU A 127 0.73 9.58 1.42
N THR A 128 0.71 8.30 1.78
CA THR A 128 1.83 7.66 2.46
C THR A 128 2.91 7.16 1.51
N ILE A 129 2.58 6.85 0.25
CA ILE A 129 3.47 6.18 -0.69
C ILE A 129 3.96 7.08 -1.82
N GLU A 130 3.09 7.89 -2.42
CA GLU A 130 3.39 8.65 -3.63
C GLU A 130 3.67 10.13 -3.37
N LEU A 131 2.92 10.73 -2.44
CA LEU A 131 3.13 12.12 -2.06
C LEU A 131 4.50 12.27 -1.41
N ARG A 132 5.39 13.08 -2.02
CA ARG A 132 6.72 13.42 -1.47
C ARG A 132 6.72 14.70 -0.61
N GLY A 133 5.67 15.51 -0.70
CA GLY A 133 5.52 16.77 0.02
C GLY A 133 4.78 16.64 1.36
N PRO A 134 4.32 17.75 1.94
CA PRO A 134 3.56 17.74 3.18
C PRO A 134 2.18 17.13 2.99
N ILE A 135 1.74 16.32 3.97
CA ILE A 135 0.37 15.81 4.01
C ILE A 135 -0.55 16.98 4.42
N PRO A 136 -1.63 17.28 3.68
CA PRO A 136 -2.59 18.32 4.05
C PRO A 136 -3.10 18.13 5.49
N GLU A 137 -3.14 19.20 6.28
CA GLU A 137 -3.42 19.10 7.73
C GLU A 137 -4.78 18.45 8.03
N GLU A 138 -5.80 18.74 7.22
CA GLU A 138 -7.14 18.18 7.34
C GLU A 138 -7.19 16.66 7.11
N LEU A 139 -6.18 16.10 6.43
CA LEU A 139 -6.07 14.66 6.17
C LEU A 139 -5.20 13.93 7.20
N ARG A 140 -4.43 14.65 8.04
CA ARG A 140 -3.52 14.03 9.02
C ARG A 140 -4.27 13.25 10.10
N LYS A 141 -5.34 13.81 10.67
CA LYS A 141 -6.14 13.12 11.71
C LYS A 141 -6.81 11.83 11.21
N PRO A 142 -7.54 11.84 10.09
CA PRO A 142 -8.20 10.63 9.60
C PRO A 142 -7.25 9.49 9.20
N MET A 143 -5.96 9.77 8.96
CA MET A 143 -4.99 8.71 8.66
C MET A 143 -4.83 7.70 9.80
N GLY A 144 -5.10 8.10 11.05
CA GLY A 144 -4.88 7.26 12.22
C GLY A 144 -3.41 6.84 12.32
N ASN A 145 -3.16 5.54 12.43
CA ASN A 145 -1.82 4.96 12.59
C ASN A 145 -1.23 4.37 11.29
N ARG A 146 -1.79 4.69 10.12
CA ARG A 146 -1.35 4.16 8.81
C ARG A 146 -0.10 4.89 8.34
N ILE A 147 1.03 4.20 8.36
CA ILE A 147 2.34 4.78 8.03
C ILE A 147 2.85 4.38 6.64
N PHE A 148 2.26 3.36 6.03
CA PHE A 148 2.55 2.94 4.67
C PHE A 148 1.37 2.15 4.07
N GLY A 149 0.73 2.71 3.05
CA GLY A 149 -0.47 2.13 2.45
C GLY A 149 -1.71 2.22 3.34
N CYS A 150 -2.85 1.78 2.80
CA CYS A 150 -4.11 1.65 3.54
C CYS A 150 -4.91 0.50 2.96
N ASP A 151 -5.50 -0.29 3.86
CA ASP A 151 -6.20 -1.53 3.52
C ASP A 151 -7.69 -1.46 3.84
N ASP A 152 -8.20 -0.36 4.41
CA ASP A 152 -9.54 -0.30 5.00
C ASP A 152 -10.63 -0.68 4.00
N CYS A 153 -10.55 -0.15 2.78
CA CYS A 153 -11.52 -0.41 1.72
C CYS A 153 -11.50 -1.87 1.25
N GLN A 154 -10.41 -2.61 1.50
CA GLN A 154 -10.31 -4.04 1.28
C GLN A 154 -10.76 -4.80 2.53
N LEU A 155 -10.33 -4.42 3.73
CA LEU A 155 -10.66 -5.12 4.99
C LEU A 155 -12.16 -5.27 5.20
N VAL A 156 -12.96 -4.26 4.83
CA VAL A 156 -14.43 -4.32 4.94
C VAL A 156 -15.13 -4.97 3.74
N CYS A 157 -14.40 -5.31 2.68
CA CYS A 157 -15.01 -5.87 1.48
C CYS A 157 -15.49 -7.31 1.75
N PRO A 158 -16.80 -7.61 1.56
CA PRO A 158 -17.35 -8.92 1.88
C PRO A 158 -16.78 -10.06 1.03
N TRP A 159 -16.21 -9.74 -0.14
CA TRP A 159 -15.55 -10.72 -1.02
C TRP A 159 -14.19 -11.20 -0.48
N ASN A 160 -13.57 -10.45 0.44
CA ASN A 160 -12.31 -10.88 1.05
C ASN A 160 -12.47 -12.01 2.08
N LYS A 161 -13.70 -12.42 2.39
CA LYS A 161 -13.95 -13.65 3.17
C LYS A 161 -13.53 -14.92 2.44
N PHE A 162 -13.40 -14.87 1.10
CA PHE A 162 -13.00 -16.00 0.27
C PHE A 162 -11.48 -16.13 0.13
N THR A 163 -10.72 -15.11 0.55
CA THR A 163 -9.26 -15.10 0.51
C THR A 163 -8.66 -16.20 1.39
N GLN A 164 -7.58 -16.81 0.90
CA GLN A 164 -6.77 -17.76 1.63
C GLN A 164 -5.43 -17.13 2.06
N VAL A 165 -4.91 -17.55 3.21
CA VAL A 165 -3.57 -17.14 3.65
C VAL A 165 -2.53 -17.73 2.70
N SER A 166 -1.66 -16.87 2.16
CA SER A 166 -0.60 -17.30 1.26
C SER A 166 0.43 -18.16 2.00
N LYS A 167 0.94 -19.21 1.33
CA LYS A 167 2.07 -20.02 1.78
C LYS A 167 3.43 -19.48 1.29
N GLU A 168 3.42 -18.37 0.55
CA GLU A 168 4.62 -17.75 0.01
C GLU A 168 5.39 -17.02 1.12
N ALA A 169 6.56 -17.56 1.47
CA ALA A 169 7.39 -17.06 2.56
C ALA A 169 7.94 -15.66 2.28
N ASP A 170 8.14 -15.29 1.00
CA ASP A 170 8.56 -13.94 0.63
C ASP A 170 7.54 -12.87 1.04
N PHE A 171 6.27 -13.22 1.25
CA PHE A 171 5.23 -12.30 1.72
C PHE A 171 5.04 -12.27 3.25
N SER A 172 5.73 -13.13 3.98
CA SER A 172 5.68 -13.12 5.44
C SER A 172 6.25 -11.80 6.01
N PRO A 173 5.67 -11.25 7.09
CA PRO A 173 6.16 -10.04 7.72
C PRO A 173 7.65 -10.11 8.08
N ARG A 174 8.38 -9.02 7.83
CA ARG A 174 9.78 -8.83 8.20
C ARG A 174 9.90 -7.66 9.16
N ASN A 175 10.92 -7.67 10.01
CA ASN A 175 11.20 -6.60 10.98
C ASN A 175 10.00 -6.26 11.88
N ASN A 176 9.16 -7.24 12.22
CA ASN A 176 7.98 -7.09 13.05
C ASN A 176 6.95 -6.05 12.52
N LEU A 177 6.92 -5.78 11.21
CA LEU A 177 6.06 -4.73 10.62
C LEU A 177 4.55 -5.00 10.75
N ASP A 178 4.15 -6.17 11.22
CA ASP A 178 2.79 -6.53 11.57
C ASP A 178 2.41 -6.19 13.02
N ASP A 179 3.38 -5.92 13.91
CA ASP A 179 3.15 -5.59 15.32
C ASP A 179 4.10 -4.48 15.88
N ALA A 180 4.82 -3.77 15.01
CA ALA A 180 5.79 -2.76 15.43
C ALA A 180 5.13 -1.56 16.13
N LYS A 181 5.81 -1.01 17.15
CA LYS A 181 5.38 0.22 17.82
C LYS A 181 5.81 1.45 17.01
N LEU A 182 4.98 2.49 17.00
CA LEU A 182 5.28 3.73 16.28
C LEU A 182 6.60 4.37 16.73
N ILE A 183 6.84 4.46 18.03
CA ILE A 183 8.07 5.05 18.58
C ILE A 183 9.31 4.23 18.18
N GLU A 184 9.21 2.90 18.17
CA GLU A 184 10.31 2.03 17.74
C GLU A 184 10.71 2.33 16.28
N LEU A 185 9.72 2.45 15.40
CA LEU A 185 9.93 2.76 13.98
C LEU A 185 10.40 4.20 13.75
N PHE A 186 9.94 5.15 14.57
CA PHE A 186 10.35 6.55 14.51
C PHE A 186 11.82 6.75 14.91
N ASN A 187 12.30 5.91 15.83
CA ASN A 187 13.68 5.96 16.33
C ASN A 187 14.69 5.23 15.44
N TRP A 188 14.26 4.59 14.35
CA TRP A 188 15.21 4.06 13.37
C TRP A 188 16.04 5.19 12.79
N THR A 189 17.35 5.04 12.78
CA THR A 189 18.24 5.90 12.01
C THR A 189 18.03 5.71 10.51
N GLU A 190 18.53 6.65 9.70
CA GLU A 190 18.48 6.53 8.24
C GLU A 190 19.17 5.23 7.76
N GLN A 191 20.31 4.89 8.36
CA GLN A 191 21.04 3.66 8.05
C GLN A 191 20.20 2.41 8.38
N GLU A 192 19.54 2.38 9.54
CA GLU A 192 18.65 1.29 9.94
C GLU A 192 17.44 1.18 9.01
N PHE A 193 16.84 2.31 8.62
CA PHE A 193 15.75 2.33 7.65
C PHE A 193 16.17 1.66 6.34
N PHE A 194 17.30 2.06 5.75
CA PHE A 194 17.77 1.47 4.49
C PHE A 194 18.21 0.00 4.62
N LEU A 195 18.72 -0.39 5.79
CA LEU A 195 19.08 -1.77 6.07
C LEU A 195 17.83 -2.65 6.20
N LYS A 196 16.88 -2.27 7.06
CA LYS A 196 15.66 -3.06 7.37
C LYS A 196 14.68 -3.10 6.22
N THR A 197 14.55 -2.02 5.44
CA THR A 197 13.65 -1.97 4.27
C THR A 197 14.27 -2.55 2.99
N ARG A 198 15.49 -3.12 3.05
CA ARG A 198 16.13 -3.73 1.88
C ARG A 198 15.25 -4.83 1.27
N GLY A 199 14.91 -4.64 0.00
CA GLY A 199 14.05 -5.55 -0.75
C GLY A 199 12.60 -5.56 -0.28
N SER A 200 12.13 -4.48 0.35
CA SER A 200 10.71 -4.20 0.63
C SER A 200 10.25 -3.01 -0.22
N ALA A 201 8.96 -3.01 -0.60
CA ALA A 201 8.33 -1.88 -1.27
C ALA A 201 8.43 -0.58 -0.46
N ILE A 202 8.56 -0.65 0.87
CA ILE A 202 8.67 0.51 1.76
C ILE A 202 9.87 1.39 1.40
N ARG A 203 10.98 0.79 0.94
CA ARG A 203 12.22 1.54 0.69
C ARG A 203 12.05 2.69 -0.30
N ARG A 204 11.06 2.61 -1.21
CA ARG A 204 10.83 3.61 -2.26
C ARG A 204 10.41 4.99 -1.76
N ILE A 205 9.84 5.08 -0.56
CA ILE A 205 9.35 6.38 -0.05
C ILE A 205 10.49 7.25 0.51
N GLY A 206 11.62 6.63 0.86
CA GLY A 206 12.73 7.30 1.51
C GLY A 206 12.49 7.58 3.00
N TYR A 207 13.59 7.88 3.71
CA TYR A 207 13.59 8.03 5.16
C TYR A 207 12.80 9.27 5.64
N GLU A 208 12.84 10.38 4.91
CA GLU A 208 12.07 11.58 5.27
C GLU A 208 10.55 11.34 5.25
N CYS A 209 10.03 10.68 4.20
CA CYS A 209 8.60 10.35 4.13
C CYS A 209 8.21 9.31 5.19
N TRP A 210 9.12 8.39 5.54
CA TRP A 210 8.92 7.43 6.63
C TRP A 210 8.69 8.16 7.97
N LEU A 211 9.60 9.07 8.35
CA LEU A 211 9.45 9.88 9.56
C LEU A 211 8.21 10.77 9.51
N ARG A 212 7.95 11.43 8.36
CA ARG A 212 6.75 12.25 8.15
C ARG A 212 5.47 11.47 8.45
N ASN A 213 5.34 10.27 7.91
CA ASN A 213 4.15 9.43 8.10
C ASN A 213 3.99 9.00 9.55
N ILE A 214 5.10 8.61 10.20
CA ILE A 214 5.08 8.18 11.61
C ILE A 214 4.79 9.35 12.54
N ALA A 215 5.28 10.56 12.27
CA ALA A 215 4.96 11.75 13.04
C ALA A 215 3.44 12.02 13.05
N VAL A 216 2.78 11.90 11.88
CA VAL A 216 1.30 11.98 11.80
C VAL A 216 0.64 10.92 12.68
N ALA A 217 1.09 9.68 12.61
CA ALA A 217 0.54 8.59 13.40
C ALA A 217 0.76 8.75 14.91
N LEU A 218 1.92 9.30 15.33
CA LEU A 218 2.20 9.63 16.73
C LEU A 218 1.28 10.75 17.22
N GLY A 219 1.10 11.81 16.43
CA GLY A 219 0.18 12.91 16.75
C GLY A 219 -1.29 12.50 16.87
N ASN A 220 -1.68 11.41 16.21
CA ASN A 220 -3.01 10.80 16.35
C ASN A 220 -3.13 9.85 17.54
N GLY A 221 -2.02 9.50 18.19
CA GLY A 221 -1.97 8.57 19.30
C GLY A 221 -2.32 9.22 20.65
N GLU A 222 -2.35 8.39 21.68
CA GLU A 222 -2.53 8.86 23.06
C GLU A 222 -1.34 9.71 23.50
N THR A 223 -1.63 10.77 24.25
CA THR A 223 -0.59 11.63 24.84
C THR A 223 0.12 10.91 25.98
N ASN A 224 1.42 10.64 25.79
CA ASN A 224 2.31 10.10 26.82
C ASN A 224 3.72 10.70 26.71
N LYS A 225 4.51 10.53 27.78
CA LYS A 225 5.84 11.16 27.89
C LYS A 225 6.80 10.63 26.83
N GLU A 226 6.70 9.34 26.50
CA GLU A 226 7.55 8.65 25.54
C GLU A 226 7.33 9.19 24.13
N THR A 227 6.07 9.39 23.74
CA THR A 227 5.67 9.96 22.44
C THR A 227 6.16 11.40 22.30
N ILE A 228 5.92 12.23 23.32
CA ILE A 228 6.39 13.62 23.32
C ILE A 228 7.92 13.68 23.24
N SER A 229 8.63 12.84 23.99
CA SER A 229 10.10 12.77 23.98
C SER A 229 10.63 12.35 22.60
N ALA A 230 10.04 11.31 21.99
CA ALA A 230 10.40 10.85 20.66
C ALA A 230 10.22 11.97 19.62
N LEU A 231 9.07 12.64 19.61
CA LEU A 231 8.80 13.77 18.71
C LEU A 231 9.78 14.93 18.95
N LYS A 232 10.02 15.33 20.20
CA LYS A 232 10.96 16.42 20.53
C LYS A 232 12.38 16.15 20.06
N SER A 233 12.82 14.88 20.03
CA SER A 233 14.14 14.50 19.51
C SER A 233 14.34 14.87 18.03
N SER A 234 13.25 15.01 17.27
CA SER A 234 13.24 15.32 15.84
C SER A 234 12.84 16.76 15.50
N LEU A 235 12.68 17.65 16.49
CA LEU A 235 12.34 19.07 16.26
C LEU A 235 13.38 19.81 15.41
N ASN A 236 14.67 19.46 15.57
CA ASN A 236 15.77 20.07 14.83
C ASN A 236 16.24 19.23 13.63
N HIS A 237 15.43 18.28 13.16
CA HIS A 237 15.76 17.45 12.01
C HIS A 237 16.07 18.33 10.78
N PRO A 238 17.09 18.05 9.95
CA PRO A 238 17.47 18.93 8.83
C PRO A 238 16.37 19.13 7.79
N SER A 239 15.51 18.12 7.61
CA SER A 239 14.34 18.19 6.71
C SER A 239 13.23 19.09 7.24
N LYS A 240 12.87 20.15 6.50
CA LYS A 240 11.72 21.01 6.81
C LYS A 240 10.41 20.20 6.86
N LEU A 241 10.27 19.22 5.97
CA LEU A 241 9.10 18.35 5.90
C LEU A 241 8.88 17.59 7.20
N VAL A 242 9.94 16.99 7.75
CA VAL A 242 9.87 16.24 9.01
C VAL A 242 9.53 17.19 10.17
N ARG A 243 10.21 18.35 10.27
CA ARG A 243 9.95 19.33 11.33
C ARG A 243 8.49 19.77 11.35
N GLU A 244 7.92 20.13 10.20
CA GLU A 244 6.51 20.56 10.09
C GLU A 244 5.53 19.51 10.66
N HIS A 245 5.75 18.22 10.38
CA HIS A 245 4.87 17.16 10.83
C HIS A 245 5.09 16.81 12.30
N VAL A 246 6.34 16.90 12.78
CA VAL A 246 6.68 16.76 14.20
C VAL A 246 6.07 17.88 15.04
N GLU A 247 6.16 19.12 14.59
CA GLU A 247 5.54 20.27 15.25
C GLU A 247 4.02 20.13 15.31
N TRP A 248 3.39 19.72 14.19
CA TRP A 248 1.97 19.43 14.16
C TRP A 248 1.58 18.34 15.16
N ALA A 249 2.36 17.26 15.25
CA ALA A 249 2.11 16.16 16.18
C ALA A 249 2.25 16.61 17.64
N LEU A 250 3.28 17.41 17.95
CA LEU A 250 3.48 18.00 19.27
C LEU A 250 2.31 18.90 19.69
N ARG A 251 1.77 19.70 18.77
CA ARG A 251 0.56 20.49 19.02
C ARG A 251 -0.66 19.62 19.34
N GLN A 252 -0.81 18.43 18.74
CA GLN A 252 -1.89 17.50 19.12
C GLN A 252 -1.76 17.00 20.57
N HIS A 253 -0.53 16.99 21.11
CA HIS A 253 -0.25 16.64 22.50
C HIS A 253 -0.17 17.86 23.44
N GLY A 254 -0.66 19.02 23.01
CA GLY A 254 -0.69 20.25 23.82
C GLY A 254 0.68 20.85 24.12
N GLN A 255 1.70 20.52 23.32
CA GLN A 255 3.04 21.10 23.48
C GLN A 255 3.17 22.38 22.66
N SER A 256 3.78 23.42 23.24
CA SER A 256 4.25 24.58 22.47
C SER A 256 5.50 24.20 21.67
N THR A 257 5.60 24.73 20.46
CA THR A 257 6.73 24.53 19.53
C THR A 257 7.45 25.84 19.20
N GLU A 258 7.18 26.89 19.98
CA GLU A 258 7.89 28.18 19.93
C GLU A 258 9.32 28.09 20.46
#